data_AF-A0A7V4QA55-F1
#
_entry.id   AF-A0A7V4QA55-F1
#
_cell.length_a   1.000
_cell.length_b   1.000
_cell.length_c   1.000
_cell.angle_alpha   90.00
_cell.angle_beta   90.00
_cell.angle_gamma   90.00
#
_symmetry.space_group_name_H-M   'P 1'
#
loop_
_entity.id
_entity.type
_entity.pdbx_description
1 polymer ?
#
loop_
_entity_poly.entity_id
_entity_poly.type
_entity_poly.pdbx_seq_one_letter_code
_entity_poly.pdbx_strand_id
1 'polypeptide(L)' 'LKNKGVMIYSKRRIKVECDAEVLPDAFTLDVSKLDVGNSILVRDIVAPQGVTIRQQMADAVVGVIKAK' A
#
# COMPACT_ATOMS: atom_id res chain seq x y z
N LEU A 1 15.32 0.46 -13.51
CA LEU A 1 14.64 -0.43 -12.56
C LEU A 1 15.48 -1.70 -12.43
N LYS A 2 16.10 -1.98 -11.27
CA LYS A 2 17.14 -3.01 -11.13
C LYS A 2 16.64 -4.46 -11.29
N ASN A 3 15.33 -4.68 -11.17
CA ASN A 3 14.69 -5.95 -11.46
C ASN A 3 13.69 -5.75 -12.60
N LYS A 4 13.57 -6.72 -13.51
CA LYS A 4 12.56 -6.77 -14.60
C LYS A 4 11.16 -7.02 -14.01
N GLY A 5 10.78 -6.25 -12.99
CA GLY A 5 9.51 -6.33 -12.31
C GLY A 5 8.59 -5.22 -12.78
N VAL A 6 7.30 -5.52 -12.89
CA VAL A 6 6.23 -4.55 -13.11
C VAL A 6 5.58 -4.26 -11.77
N MET A 7 5.53 -3.00 -11.38
CA MET A 7 4.77 -2.58 -10.20
C MET A 7 3.28 -2.58 -10.55
N ILE A 8 2.48 -3.28 -9.74
CA ILE A 8 1.04 -3.39 -9.89
C ILE A 8 0.36 -2.88 -8.63
N TYR A 9 -0.68 -2.09 -8.83
CA TYR A 9 -1.62 -1.75 -7.78
C TYR A 9 -2.68 -2.85 -7.68
N SER A 10 -2.63 -3.63 -6.62
CA SER A 10 -3.71 -4.56 -6.27
C SER A 10 -4.96 -3.81 -5.85
N LYS A 11 -4.80 -2.70 -5.12
CA LYS A 11 -5.89 -1.78 -4.75
C LYS A 11 -5.43 -0.34 -4.84
N ARG A 12 -6.18 0.47 -5.60
CA ARG A 12 -5.92 1.91 -5.77
C ARG A 12 -6.55 2.77 -4.66
N ARG A 13 -7.53 2.25 -3.94
CA ARG A 13 -8.27 2.95 -2.90
C ARG A 13 -8.35 2.06 -1.66
N ILE A 14 -8.14 2.69 -0.51
CA ILE A 14 -8.22 2.04 0.79
C ILE A 14 -9.34 2.73 1.58
N LYS A 15 -10.18 1.94 2.24
CA LYS A 15 -11.19 2.48 3.15
C LYS A 15 -10.55 2.78 4.50
N VAL A 16 -10.67 4.02 4.93
CA VAL A 16 -10.16 4.47 6.23
C VAL A 16 -11.28 5.13 7.02
N GLU A 17 -11.14 5.09 8.33
CA GLU A 17 -11.96 5.82 9.28
C GLU A 17 -11.05 6.82 9.99
N CYS A 18 -11.40 8.09 9.93
CA CYS A 18 -10.67 9.18 10.52
C CYS A 18 -11.63 10.30 10.88
N ASP A 19 -11.21 11.18 11.77
CA ASP A 19 -11.94 12.42 12.04
C ASP A 19 -11.92 13.32 10.81
N ALA A 20 -12.91 14.20 10.68
CA ALA A 20 -13.05 15.10 9.54
C ALA A 20 -11.85 16.05 9.38
N GLU A 21 -11.16 16.36 10.48
CA GLU A 21 -9.96 17.22 10.50
C GLU A 21 -8.70 16.50 10.01
N VAL A 22 -8.70 15.16 9.98
CA VAL A 22 -7.53 14.32 9.69
C VAL A 22 -7.81 13.40 8.50
N LEU A 23 -8.38 13.96 7.43
CA LEU A 23 -8.58 13.24 6.17
C LEU A 23 -7.27 13.22 5.37
N PRO A 24 -6.64 12.06 5.13
CA PRO A 24 -5.43 11.99 4.32
C PRO A 24 -5.78 12.03 2.81
N ASP A 25 -5.15 12.94 2.07
CA ASP A 25 -5.29 13.00 0.61
C ASP A 25 -4.61 11.82 -0.10
N ALA A 26 -3.48 11.37 0.45
CA ALA A 26 -2.68 10.27 -0.11
C ALA A 26 -1.85 9.56 0.95
N PHE A 27 -1.57 8.28 0.69
CA PHE A 27 -0.63 7.47 1.47
C PHE A 27 0.67 7.30 0.69
N THR A 28 1.79 7.69 1.29
CA THR A 28 3.11 7.44 0.70
C THR A 28 3.62 6.09 1.17
N LEU A 29 3.86 5.18 0.24
CA LEU A 29 4.37 3.83 0.51
C LEU A 29 5.82 3.74 0.02
N ASP A 30 6.73 3.33 0.90
CA ASP A 30 8.11 3.06 0.50
C ASP A 30 8.21 1.71 -0.21
N VAL A 31 8.53 1.75 -1.50
CA VAL A 31 8.70 0.58 -2.35
C VAL A 31 10.17 0.21 -2.59
N SER A 32 11.12 0.92 -1.96
CA SER A 32 12.56 0.78 -2.23
C SER A 32 13.10 -0.62 -1.94
N LYS A 33 12.44 -1.37 -1.03
CA LYS A 33 12.82 -2.71 -0.61
C LYS A 33 11.99 -3.82 -1.25
N LEU A 34 11.08 -3.51 -2.19
CA LEU A 34 10.31 -4.55 -2.87
C LEU A 34 11.13 -5.24 -3.95
N ASP A 35 11.03 -6.57 -3.96
CA ASP A 35 11.54 -7.42 -5.02
C ASP A 35 10.39 -8.15 -5.74
N VAL A 36 10.69 -8.79 -6.86
CA VAL A 36 9.73 -9.55 -7.66
C VAL A 36 9.10 -10.66 -6.82
N GLY A 37 7.78 -10.64 -6.69
CA GLY A 37 7.00 -11.56 -5.86
C GLY A 37 6.60 -10.97 -4.50
N ASN A 38 7.17 -9.84 -4.08
CA ASN A 38 6.79 -9.18 -2.84
C ASN A 38 5.59 -8.24 -3.04
N SER A 39 4.83 -8.06 -1.97
CA SER A 39 3.72 -7.11 -1.90
C SER A 39 3.69 -6.42 -0.54
N ILE A 40 3.25 -5.16 -0.54
CA ILE A 40 2.95 -4.40 0.66
C ILE A 40 1.51 -4.71 1.03
N LEU A 41 1.30 -5.20 2.25
CA LEU A 41 -0.02 -5.45 2.79
C LEU A 41 -0.52 -4.22 3.55
N VAL A 42 -1.84 -4.14 3.75
CA VAL A 42 -2.47 -3.04 4.51
C VAL A 42 -1.84 -2.86 5.90
N ARG A 43 -1.44 -3.96 6.56
CA ARG A 43 -0.81 -3.92 7.89
C ARG A 43 0.58 -3.27 7.91
N ASP A 44 1.27 -3.24 6.77
CA ASP A 44 2.62 -2.69 6.65
C ASP A 44 2.59 -1.18 6.34
N ILE A 45 1.38 -0.62 6.16
CA ILE A 45 1.15 0.79 5.88
C ILE A 45 1.16 1.58 7.19
N VAL A 46 1.99 2.62 7.24
CA VAL A 46 1.98 3.58 8.35
C VAL A 46 0.77 4.49 8.18
N ALA A 47 -0.24 4.31 9.02
CA ALA A 47 -1.38 5.20 9.08
C ALA A 47 -1.04 6.48 9.86
N PRO A 48 -1.48 7.67 9.40
CA PRO A 48 -1.38 8.90 10.17
C PRO A 48 -2.08 8.78 11.54
N GLN A 49 -1.68 9.62 12.49
CA GLN A 49 -2.32 9.67 13.82
C GLN A 49 -3.81 9.97 13.66
N GLY A 50 -4.68 9.17 14.27
CA GLY A 50 -6.15 9.33 14.16
C GLY A 50 -6.78 8.68 12.92
N VAL A 51 -6.00 8.01 12.06
CA VAL A 51 -6.52 7.27 10.89
C VAL A 51 -6.49 5.77 11.18
N THR A 52 -7.65 5.14 11.16
CA THR A 52 -7.81 3.68 11.28
C THR A 52 -8.16 3.08 9.93
N ILE A 53 -7.34 2.16 9.43
CA ILE A 53 -7.63 1.49 8.16
C ILE A 53 -8.71 0.42 8.37
N ARG A 54 -9.86 0.58 7.71
CA ARG A 54 -11.00 -0.36 7.76
C ARG A 54 -10.95 -1.35 6.61
N GLN A 55 -9.81 -2.02 6.48
CA GLN A 55 -9.58 -3.05 5.48
C GLN A 55 -8.89 -4.26 6.10
N GLN A 56 -8.96 -5.40 5.42
CA GLN A 56 -8.31 -6.60 5.93
C GLN A 56 -6.79 -6.42 5.92
N MET A 57 -6.15 -6.73 7.04
CA MET A 57 -4.70 -6.60 7.22
C MET A 57 -3.88 -7.44 6.21
N ALA A 58 -4.48 -8.51 5.68
CA ALA A 58 -3.87 -9.40 4.69
C ALA A 58 -4.07 -8.95 3.24
N ASP A 59 -4.79 -7.85 2.99
CA ASP A 59 -4.97 -7.33 1.64
C ASP A 59 -3.68 -6.73 1.11
N ALA A 60 -3.28 -7.15 -0.09
CA ALA A 60 -2.20 -6.52 -0.83
C ALA A 60 -2.67 -5.18 -1.44
N VAL A 61 -1.84 -4.15 -1.32
CA VAL A 61 -2.10 -2.81 -1.88
C VAL A 61 -1.27 -2.58 -3.13
N VAL A 62 0.05 -2.78 -3.01
CA VAL A 62 0.98 -2.70 -4.13
C VAL A 62 1.89 -3.92 -4.12
N GLY A 63 2.26 -4.40 -5.29
CA GLY A 63 3.20 -5.51 -5.43
C GLY A 63 4.04 -5.38 -6.68
N VAL A 64 5.13 -6.14 -6.72
CA VAL A 64 6.00 -6.22 -7.90
C VAL A 64 5.87 -7.63 -8.48
N ILE A 65 5.40 -7.74 -9.72
CA ILE A 65 5.33 -9.03 -10.43
C ILE A 65 6.43 -9.12 -11.48
N LYS A 66 6.77 -10.33 -11.92
CA LYS A 66 7.77 -10.53 -12.98
C LYS A 66 7.22 -9.98 -14.30
N ALA A 67 7.95 -9.10 -14.97
CA ALA A 67 7.67 -8.73 -16.35
C ALA A 67 7.87 -9.97 -17.22
N LYS A 68 6.85 -10.28 -18.04
CA LYS A 68 6.91 -11.40 -18.98
C LYS A 68 7.90 -11.13 -20.10
#